data_AF-H0GBA0-F1
#
_entry.id   AF-H0GBA0-F1
#
_cell.length_a   1.000
_cell.length_b   1.000
_cell.length_c   1.000
_cell.angle_alpha   90.00
_cell.angle_beta   90.00
_cell.angle_gamma   90.00
#
_symmetry.space_group_name_H-M   'P 1'
#
loop_
_entity.id
_entity.type
_entity.pdbx_description
1 polymer ?
#
loop_
_entity_poly.entity_id
_entity_poly.type
_entity_poly.pdbx_seq_one_letter_code
_entity_poly.pdbx_strand_id
1 'polypeptide(L)'
;MDRKAGLRHWPFYLALTGGLLSLPIGFAFFRAEAIEVAAILFFLIYLSITALRLPKLTGSYLEANARDTGEPEPIIFLVTLVAAATSLVALFLALNRAGGGGTVGLSIAFAAVALGWATIHTMAALHYAHLYWLAGRNDPASNPAARGLAFPETDSPGGYDFLYFAFVIGMTAQTSDVAITTTAMRRVNLMHAIVSFFFNTVLVAAAVNAAVQLAGATP
;
A
#
# COMPACT_ATOMS: atom_id res chain seq x y z
N MET A 1 -0.95 16.95 26.71
CA MET A 1 -0.75 16.64 25.27
C MET A 1 0.29 15.55 25.18
N ASP A 2 -0.13 14.32 24.93
CA ASP A 2 0.75 13.15 24.93
C ASP A 2 1.64 13.15 23.68
N ARG A 3 2.92 13.50 23.85
CA ARG A 3 3.95 13.64 22.80
C ARG A 3 4.20 12.32 22.03
N LYS A 4 3.57 11.22 22.46
CA LYS A 4 3.74 9.88 21.87
C LYS A 4 2.68 9.51 20.82
N ALA A 5 1.61 10.30 20.67
CA ALA A 5 0.55 9.99 19.70
C ALA A 5 1.04 10.02 18.24
N GLY A 6 1.89 10.99 17.86
CA GLY A 6 2.35 11.16 16.47
C GLY A 6 3.45 10.18 15.98
N LEU A 7 3.78 9.13 16.74
CA LEU A 7 4.90 8.22 16.45
C LEU A 7 4.50 6.94 15.71
N ARG A 8 3.22 6.74 15.36
CA ARG A 8 2.80 5.56 14.59
C ARG A 8 3.02 5.74 13.09
N HIS A 9 2.47 6.84 12.57
CA HIS A 9 2.47 7.18 11.14
C HIS A 9 3.65 8.03 10.69
N TRP A 10 4.68 8.19 11.53
CA TRP A 10 5.88 8.95 11.16
C TRP A 10 6.52 8.50 9.83
N PRO A 11 6.55 7.19 9.43
CA PRO A 11 7.09 6.81 8.13
C PRO A 11 6.30 7.42 6.98
N PHE A 12 4.97 7.49 7.11
CA PHE A 12 4.10 8.11 6.12
C PHE A 12 4.37 9.61 6.01
N TYR A 13 4.43 10.34 7.13
CA TYR A 13 4.68 11.77 7.09
C TYR A 13 6.08 12.10 6.55
N LEU A 14 7.08 11.30 6.88
CA LEU A 14 8.43 11.46 6.35
C LEU A 14 8.48 11.15 4.84
N ALA A 15 7.81 10.09 4.39
CA ALA A 15 7.65 9.78 2.97
C ALA A 15 6.92 10.90 2.22
N LEU A 16 5.81 11.40 2.78
CA LEU A 16 5.00 12.46 2.17
C LEU A 16 5.81 13.74 2.05
N THR A 17 6.55 14.10 3.09
CA THR A 17 7.46 15.25 3.07
C THR A 17 8.55 15.06 2.02
N GLY A 18 9.15 13.88 1.95
CA GLY A 18 10.17 13.55 0.94
C GLY A 18 9.66 13.70 -0.50
N GLY A 19 8.47 13.17 -0.79
CA GLY A 19 7.84 13.30 -2.12
C GLY A 19 7.42 14.74 -2.45
N LEU A 20 6.89 15.49 -1.48
CA LEU A 20 6.54 16.90 -1.71
C LEU A 20 7.76 17.79 -1.93
N LEU A 21 8.85 17.55 -1.19
CA LEU A 21 10.10 18.30 -1.34
C LEU A 21 10.80 18.02 -2.67
N SER A 22 10.52 16.88 -3.33
CA SER A 22 11.07 16.63 -4.65
C SER A 22 10.34 17.36 -5.77
N LEU A 23 9.09 17.83 -5.57
CA LEU A 23 8.32 18.49 -6.63
C LEU A 23 8.99 19.74 -7.21
N PRO A 24 9.52 20.70 -6.43
CA PRO A 24 10.18 21.88 -6.99
C PRO A 24 11.39 21.52 -7.85
N ILE A 25 12.17 20.53 -7.42
CA ILE A 25 13.33 20.01 -8.16
C ILE A 25 12.87 19.30 -9.43
N GLY A 26 11.85 18.44 -9.32
CA GLY A 26 11.24 17.74 -10.45
C GLY A 26 10.71 18.69 -11.50
N PHE A 27 10.00 19.75 -11.12
CA PHE A 27 9.50 20.75 -12.07
C PHE A 27 10.61 21.58 -12.72
N ALA A 28 11.75 21.78 -12.03
CA ALA A 28 12.90 22.50 -12.57
C ALA A 28 13.69 21.69 -13.61
N PHE A 29 13.86 20.37 -13.41
CA PHE A 29 14.73 19.53 -14.24
C PHE A 29 13.98 18.53 -15.14
N PHE A 30 12.79 18.07 -14.73
CA PHE A 30 12.05 16.97 -15.36
C PHE A 30 10.53 17.25 -15.38
N ARG A 31 10.14 18.40 -15.97
CA ARG A 31 8.77 18.95 -15.89
C ARG A 31 7.64 17.95 -16.21
N ALA A 32 7.88 17.06 -17.18
CA ALA A 32 6.88 16.07 -17.61
C ALA A 32 6.71 14.90 -16.63
N GLU A 33 7.73 14.58 -15.84
CA GLU A 33 7.80 13.39 -14.96
C GLU A 33 7.87 13.76 -13.47
N ALA A 34 7.70 15.05 -13.15
CA ALA A 34 7.90 15.57 -11.80
C ALA A 34 6.95 14.95 -10.77
N ILE A 35 5.72 14.65 -11.18
CA ILE A 35 4.68 14.07 -10.33
C ILE A 35 5.00 12.59 -10.06
N GLU A 36 5.44 11.88 -11.08
CA GLU A 36 5.83 10.47 -11.03
C GLU A 36 7.05 10.28 -10.15
N VAL A 37 8.07 11.14 -10.29
CA VAL A 37 9.26 11.14 -9.43
C VAL A 37 8.88 11.37 -7.97
N ALA A 38 7.98 12.32 -7.70
CA ALA A 38 7.50 12.59 -6.35
C ALA A 38 6.73 11.39 -5.76
N ALA A 39 5.86 10.76 -6.55
CA ALA A 39 5.13 9.56 -6.15
C ALA A 39 6.09 8.39 -5.87
N ILE A 40 7.07 8.15 -6.75
CA ILE A 40 8.10 7.12 -6.57
C ILE A 40 8.88 7.35 -5.29
N LEU A 41 9.33 8.58 -5.04
CA LEU A 41 10.07 8.90 -3.81
C LEU A 41 9.22 8.69 -2.57
N PHE A 42 7.96 9.12 -2.59
CA PHE A 42 7.01 8.82 -1.53
C PHE A 42 6.90 7.30 -1.27
N PHE A 43 6.66 6.50 -2.31
CA PHE A 43 6.52 5.05 -2.16
C PHE A 43 7.81 4.38 -1.69
N LEU A 44 8.96 4.72 -2.28
CA LEU A 44 10.25 4.14 -1.91
C LEU A 44 10.59 4.44 -0.45
N ILE A 45 10.46 5.70 -0.03
CA ILE A 45 10.76 6.08 1.36
C ILE A 45 9.85 5.30 2.33
N TYR A 46 8.54 5.25 2.05
CA TYR A 46 7.60 4.53 2.90
C TYR A 46 7.90 3.03 2.97
N LEU A 47 8.10 2.39 1.81
CA LEU A 47 8.37 0.95 1.71
C LEU A 47 9.71 0.59 2.34
N SER A 48 10.77 1.36 2.11
CA SER A 48 12.08 1.13 2.71
C SER A 48 12.02 1.22 4.24
N ILE A 49 11.39 2.25 4.79
CA ILE A 49 11.25 2.38 6.24
C ILE A 49 10.43 1.22 6.80
N THR A 50 9.33 0.86 6.14
CA THR A 50 8.47 -0.23 6.61
C THR A 50 9.19 -1.57 6.55
N ALA A 51 9.92 -1.85 5.47
CA ALA A 51 10.73 -3.06 5.33
C ALA A 51 11.81 -3.17 6.42
N LEU A 52 12.49 -2.07 6.74
CA LEU A 52 13.48 -2.04 7.83
C LEU A 52 12.86 -2.24 9.22
N ARG A 53 11.59 -1.86 9.40
CA ARG A 53 10.85 -2.03 10.66
C ARG A 53 10.22 -3.42 10.78
N LEU A 54 9.93 -4.07 9.65
CA LEU A 54 9.14 -5.29 9.60
C LEU A 54 9.64 -6.41 10.53
N PRO A 55 10.96 -6.70 10.65
CA PRO A 55 11.45 -7.71 11.59
C PRO A 55 11.14 -7.42 13.06
N LYS A 56 10.90 -6.15 13.42
CA LYS A 56 10.54 -5.73 14.79
C LYS A 56 9.03 -5.77 15.05
N LEU A 57 8.21 -5.91 14.01
CA LEU A 57 6.76 -5.99 14.13
C LEU A 57 6.32 -7.40 14.54
N THR A 58 6.85 -7.91 15.65
CA THR A 58 6.40 -9.19 16.24
C THR A 58 4.99 -9.05 16.81
N GLY A 59 4.27 -10.16 16.99
CA GLY A 59 2.93 -10.12 17.57
C GLY A 59 2.90 -9.44 18.94
N SER A 60 3.85 -9.77 19.84
CA SER A 60 3.98 -9.11 21.15
C SER A 60 4.27 -7.61 21.05
N TYR A 61 5.07 -7.18 20.06
CA TYR A 61 5.32 -5.75 19.84
C TYR A 61 4.05 -5.04 19.39
N LEU A 62 3.35 -5.60 18.40
CA LEU A 62 2.12 -5.03 17.86
C LEU A 62 1.02 -4.97 18.94
N GLU A 63 0.87 -6.00 19.76
CA GLU A 63 -0.06 -6.05 20.89
C GLU A 63 0.23 -4.94 21.91
N ALA A 64 1.49 -4.82 22.37
CA ALA A 64 1.88 -3.81 23.35
C ALA A 64 1.69 -2.37 22.83
N ASN A 65 1.78 -2.19 21.52
CA ASN A 65 1.69 -0.89 20.85
C ASN A 65 0.33 -0.61 20.19
N ALA A 66 -0.64 -1.53 20.26
CA ALA A 66 -2.00 -1.28 19.80
C ALA A 66 -2.67 -0.24 20.69
N ARG A 67 -2.94 0.94 20.14
CA ARG A 67 -3.58 2.06 20.83
C ARG A 67 -4.65 2.63 19.93
N ASP A 68 -5.77 3.01 20.52
CA ASP A 68 -6.70 3.92 19.86
C ASP A 68 -6.09 5.32 19.93
N THR A 69 -5.51 5.76 18.82
CA THR A 69 -4.83 7.06 18.74
C THR A 69 -5.76 8.18 18.26
N GLY A 70 -7.02 7.88 17.91
CA GLY A 70 -7.95 8.85 17.30
C GLY A 70 -7.43 9.47 16.01
N GLU A 71 -6.41 8.88 15.39
CA GLU A 71 -5.75 9.41 14.20
C GLU A 71 -6.59 9.16 12.94
N PRO A 72 -6.54 10.07 11.94
CA PRO A 72 -7.30 9.91 10.72
C PRO A 72 -6.66 8.90 9.78
N GLU A 73 -6.72 7.61 10.13
CA GLU A 73 -6.31 6.49 9.25
C GLU A 73 -6.94 6.56 7.85
N PRO A 74 -8.21 6.95 7.67
CA PRO A 74 -8.81 7.10 6.34
C PRO A 74 -8.10 8.13 5.46
N ILE A 75 -7.55 9.21 6.03
CA ILE A 75 -6.87 10.26 5.25
C ILE A 75 -5.54 9.73 4.69
N ILE A 76 -4.79 8.97 5.50
CA ILE A 76 -3.52 8.36 5.07
C ILE A 76 -3.76 7.40 3.89
N PHE A 77 -4.78 6.54 4.00
CA PHE A 77 -5.18 5.66 2.91
C PHE A 77 -5.63 6.43 1.67
N LEU A 78 -6.42 7.49 1.85
CA LEU A 78 -6.90 8.31 0.74
C LEU A 78 -5.75 8.97 -0.02
N VAL A 79 -4.78 9.55 0.69
CA VAL A 79 -3.60 10.18 0.07
C VAL A 79 -2.81 9.15 -0.75
N THR A 80 -2.58 7.97 -0.19
CA THR A 80 -1.88 6.87 -0.90
C THR A 80 -2.66 6.39 -2.12
N LEU A 81 -3.98 6.26 -2.00
CA LEU A 81 -4.84 5.86 -3.12
C LEU A 81 -4.81 6.89 -4.25
N VAL A 82 -4.86 8.18 -3.92
CA VAL A 82 -4.76 9.28 -4.90
C VAL A 82 -3.38 9.29 -5.57
N ALA A 83 -2.30 9.12 -4.80
CA ALA A 83 -0.95 9.03 -5.37
C ALA A 83 -0.83 7.85 -6.35
N ALA A 84 -1.35 6.68 -5.98
CA ALA A 84 -1.29 5.50 -6.82
C ALA A 84 -2.20 5.61 -8.07
N ALA A 85 -3.40 6.20 -7.93
CA ALA A 85 -4.28 6.49 -9.05
C ALA A 85 -3.63 7.49 -10.03
N THR A 86 -2.90 8.48 -9.52
CA THR A 86 -2.13 9.42 -10.34
C THR A 86 -1.06 8.68 -11.16
N SER A 87 -0.33 7.74 -10.55
CA SER A 87 0.63 6.88 -11.27
C SER A 87 -0.03 6.03 -12.37
N LEU A 88 -1.24 5.51 -12.13
CA LEU A 88 -1.98 4.75 -13.14
C LEU A 88 -2.37 5.64 -14.34
N VAL A 89 -2.88 6.84 -14.09
CA VAL A 89 -3.21 7.81 -15.14
C VAL A 89 -1.97 8.19 -15.93
N ALA A 90 -0.86 8.48 -15.25
CA ALA A 90 0.43 8.78 -15.87
C ALA A 90 0.89 7.65 -16.81
N LEU A 91 0.79 6.39 -16.38
CA LEU A 91 1.13 5.23 -17.20
C LEU A 91 0.29 5.15 -18.47
N PHE A 92 -1.03 5.35 -18.38
CA PHE A 92 -1.87 5.38 -19.58
C PHE A 92 -1.52 6.54 -20.51
N LEU A 93 -1.25 7.73 -19.97
CA LEU A 93 -0.84 8.87 -20.79
C LEU A 93 0.50 8.58 -21.49
N ALA A 94 1.46 7.98 -20.78
CA ALA A 94 2.75 7.59 -21.35
C ALA A 94 2.60 6.54 -22.47
N LEU A 95 1.75 5.53 -22.27
CA LEU A 95 1.44 4.50 -23.28
C LEU A 95 0.73 5.05 -24.51
N ASN A 96 -0.08 6.12 -24.38
CA ASN A 96 -0.86 6.66 -25.50
C ASN A 96 -0.24 7.89 -26.17
N ARG A 97 0.99 8.29 -25.79
CA ARG A 97 1.70 9.41 -26.44
C ARG A 97 2.14 9.03 -27.86
N ALA A 98 1.81 9.87 -28.84
CA ALA A 98 2.27 9.72 -30.22
C ALA A 98 3.82 9.75 -30.28
N GLY A 99 4.41 8.74 -30.93
CA GLY A 99 5.87 8.54 -30.96
C GLY A 99 6.42 7.58 -29.90
N GLY A 100 5.56 7.03 -29.03
CA GLY A 100 5.94 6.14 -27.94
C GLY A 100 6.58 6.92 -26.79
N GLY A 101 6.01 6.87 -25.58
CA GLY A 101 6.68 7.41 -24.40
C GLY A 101 8.04 6.74 -24.27
N GLY A 102 9.13 7.47 -24.58
CA GLY A 102 10.47 6.90 -24.70
C GLY A 102 10.80 5.98 -23.52
N THR A 103 11.56 4.91 -23.76
CA THR A 103 11.73 3.75 -22.84
C THR A 103 11.89 4.13 -21.37
N VAL A 104 12.64 5.19 -21.08
CA VAL A 104 12.86 5.72 -19.73
C VAL A 104 11.57 6.18 -19.05
N GLY A 105 10.74 6.99 -19.71
CA GLY A 105 9.48 7.48 -19.14
C GLY A 105 8.49 6.34 -18.90
N LEU A 106 8.45 5.36 -19.80
CA LEU A 106 7.62 4.18 -19.61
C LEU A 106 8.10 3.33 -18.42
N SER A 107 9.41 3.13 -18.27
CA SER A 107 9.98 2.45 -17.10
C SER A 107 9.67 3.17 -15.78
N ILE A 108 9.75 4.50 -15.76
CA ILE A 108 9.39 5.32 -14.58
C ILE A 108 7.91 5.13 -14.24
N ALA A 109 7.01 5.20 -15.23
CA ALA A 109 5.59 5.02 -15.01
C ALA A 109 5.25 3.61 -14.48
N PHE A 110 5.84 2.56 -15.05
CA PHE A 110 5.68 1.19 -14.54
C PHE A 110 6.20 1.05 -13.11
N ALA A 111 7.36 1.62 -12.80
CA ALA A 111 7.92 1.61 -11.45
C ALA A 111 6.98 2.32 -10.46
N ALA A 112 6.46 3.49 -10.82
CA ALA A 112 5.51 4.25 -9.99
C ALA A 112 4.25 3.44 -9.67
N VAL A 113 3.72 2.71 -10.64
CA VAL A 113 2.55 1.84 -10.48
C VAL A 113 2.86 0.63 -9.59
N ALA A 114 3.97 -0.08 -9.85
CA ALA A 114 4.36 -1.24 -9.05
C ALA A 114 4.65 -0.87 -7.58
N LEU A 115 5.31 0.27 -7.35
CA LEU A 115 5.58 0.78 -6.01
C LEU A 115 4.31 1.30 -5.31
N GLY A 116 3.39 1.92 -6.06
CA GLY A 116 2.09 2.33 -5.55
C GLY A 116 1.24 1.14 -5.11
N TRP A 117 1.21 0.08 -5.92
CA TRP A 117 0.57 -1.20 -5.57
C TRP A 117 1.14 -1.76 -4.26
N ALA A 118 2.45 -1.94 -4.19
CA ALA A 118 3.10 -2.46 -2.98
C ALA A 118 2.79 -1.62 -1.74
N THR A 119 2.81 -0.28 -1.89
CA THR A 119 2.51 0.66 -0.79
C THR A 119 1.09 0.50 -0.26
N ILE A 120 0.09 0.39 -1.14
CA ILE A 120 -1.31 0.18 -0.75
C ILE A 120 -1.46 -1.11 0.06
N HIS A 121 -0.87 -2.22 -0.40
CA HIS A 121 -0.99 -3.51 0.30
C HIS A 121 -0.19 -3.55 1.61
N THR A 122 0.97 -2.90 1.67
CA THR A 122 1.72 -2.73 2.92
C THR A 122 0.95 -1.88 3.93
N MET A 123 0.30 -0.79 3.51
CA MET A 123 -0.56 0.01 4.41
C MET A 123 -1.76 -0.80 4.91
N ALA A 124 -2.42 -1.54 4.02
CA ALA A 124 -3.53 -2.42 4.39
C ALA A 124 -3.09 -3.47 5.43
N ALA A 125 -1.92 -4.08 5.26
CA ALA A 125 -1.35 -5.01 6.24
C ALA A 125 -1.20 -4.39 7.63
N LEU A 126 -0.61 -3.19 7.72
CA LEU A 126 -0.43 -2.50 9.00
C LEU A 126 -1.77 -2.08 9.62
N HIS A 127 -2.78 -1.76 8.80
CA HIS A 127 -4.12 -1.47 9.27
C HIS A 127 -4.83 -2.71 9.81
N TYR A 128 -4.74 -3.86 9.13
CA TYR A 128 -5.24 -5.13 9.66
C TYR A 128 -4.58 -5.48 10.99
N ALA A 129 -3.26 -5.33 11.08
CA ALA A 129 -2.51 -5.55 12.31
C ALA A 129 -3.03 -4.67 13.45
N HIS A 130 -3.24 -3.38 13.16
CA HIS A 130 -3.76 -2.45 14.16
C HIS A 130 -5.18 -2.82 14.61
N LEU A 131 -6.11 -3.08 13.69
CA LEU A 131 -7.48 -3.46 14.03
C LEU A 131 -7.53 -4.77 14.84
N TYR A 132 -6.73 -5.75 14.45
CA TYR A 132 -6.64 -7.04 15.13
C TYR A 132 -6.18 -6.87 16.59
N TRP A 133 -5.07 -6.17 16.80
CA TRP A 133 -4.50 -6.00 18.12
C TRP A 133 -5.26 -4.98 18.99
N LEU A 134 -5.91 -3.99 18.37
CA LEU A 134 -6.80 -3.06 19.07
C LEU A 134 -8.04 -3.77 19.61
N ALA A 135 -8.64 -4.66 18.81
CA ALA A 135 -9.77 -5.47 19.27
C ALA A 135 -9.38 -6.37 20.45
N GLY A 136 -8.22 -7.04 20.38
CA GLY A 136 -7.71 -7.86 21.48
C GLY A 136 -7.41 -7.07 22.76
N ARG A 137 -6.95 -5.82 22.63
CA ARG A 137 -6.72 -4.95 23.78
C ARG A 137 -8.01 -4.45 24.43
N ASN A 138 -9.03 -4.14 23.63
CA ASN A 138 -10.30 -3.64 24.13
C ASN A 138 -11.11 -4.73 24.86
N ASP A 139 -10.89 -5.99 24.52
CA ASP A 139 -11.49 -7.14 25.22
C ASP A 139 -10.48 -8.30 25.40
N PRO A 140 -9.60 -8.22 26.41
CA PRO A 140 -8.54 -9.22 26.63
C PRO A 140 -9.05 -10.61 26.99
N ALA A 141 -10.27 -10.72 27.51
CA ALA A 141 -10.91 -11.99 27.86
C ALA A 141 -11.64 -12.63 26.66
N SER A 142 -11.76 -11.91 25.54
CA SER A 142 -12.43 -12.41 24.35
C SER A 142 -11.66 -13.54 23.67
N ASN A 143 -12.42 -14.45 23.06
CA ASN A 143 -11.91 -15.45 22.14
C ASN A 143 -11.07 -14.76 21.03
N PRO A 144 -9.89 -15.30 20.62
CA PRO A 144 -9.11 -14.78 19.49
C PRO A 144 -9.92 -14.50 18.21
N ALA A 145 -10.99 -15.26 17.97
CA ALA A 145 -11.92 -15.02 16.87
C ALA A 145 -12.60 -13.64 16.90
N ALA A 146 -12.74 -13.01 18.08
CA ALA A 146 -13.28 -11.66 18.21
C ALA A 146 -12.35 -10.58 17.62
N ARG A 147 -11.06 -10.90 17.40
CA ARG A 147 -10.05 -9.98 16.82
C ARG A 147 -10.18 -9.81 15.30
N GLY A 148 -11.07 -10.56 14.66
CA GLY A 148 -11.46 -10.36 13.25
C GLY A 148 -10.71 -11.17 12.20
N LEU A 149 -9.54 -11.71 12.53
CA LEU A 149 -8.77 -12.63 11.69
C LEU A 149 -8.36 -13.86 12.50
N ALA A 150 -8.31 -15.03 11.89
CA ALA A 150 -7.78 -16.25 12.48
C ALA A 150 -6.66 -16.77 11.59
N PHE A 151 -5.43 -16.69 12.10
CA PHE A 151 -4.23 -17.20 11.44
C PHE A 151 -4.03 -18.67 11.84
N PRO A 152 -3.78 -19.59 10.89
CA PRO A 152 -3.58 -20.99 11.20
C PRO A 152 -2.31 -21.16 12.05
N GLU A 153 -2.44 -21.93 13.13
CA GLU A 153 -1.33 -22.31 14.03
C GLU A 153 -0.49 -21.11 14.54
N THR A 154 -1.08 -19.91 14.58
CA THR A 154 -0.37 -18.66 14.89
C THR A 154 -1.15 -17.85 15.93
N ASP A 155 -0.80 -18.03 17.20
CA ASP A 155 -1.48 -17.35 18.32
C ASP A 155 -1.09 -15.86 18.46
N SER A 156 0.08 -15.48 17.94
CA SER A 156 0.61 -14.12 18.03
C SER A 156 1.12 -13.64 16.66
N PRO A 157 0.20 -13.30 15.73
CA PRO A 157 0.56 -12.91 14.37
C PRO A 157 1.38 -11.61 14.36
N GLY A 158 2.50 -11.64 13.65
CA GLY A 158 3.40 -10.52 13.41
C GLY A 158 3.15 -9.84 12.06
N GLY A 159 4.01 -8.87 11.72
CA GLY A 159 3.88 -8.07 10.51
C GLY A 159 3.94 -8.88 9.22
N TYR A 160 4.69 -10.00 9.19
CA TYR A 160 4.73 -10.89 8.04
C TYR A 160 3.39 -11.60 7.79
N ASP A 161 2.67 -11.98 8.84
CA ASP A 161 1.37 -12.64 8.72
C ASP A 161 0.32 -11.68 8.13
N PHE A 162 0.30 -10.43 8.60
CA PHE A 162 -0.59 -9.41 8.04
C PHE A 162 -0.19 -8.99 6.62
N LEU A 163 1.11 -8.95 6.30
CA LEU A 163 1.56 -8.72 4.93
C LEU A 163 1.13 -9.86 4.01
N TYR A 164 1.31 -11.10 4.43
CA TYR A 164 0.84 -12.27 3.70
C TYR A 164 -0.65 -12.14 3.37
N PHE A 165 -1.48 -11.90 4.39
CA PHE A 165 -2.93 -11.71 4.21
C PHE A 165 -3.24 -10.57 3.22
N ALA A 166 -2.67 -9.39 3.43
CA ALA A 166 -2.96 -8.21 2.61
C ALA A 166 -2.47 -8.32 1.16
N PHE A 167 -1.31 -8.94 0.93
CA PHE A 167 -0.78 -9.15 -0.42
C PHE A 167 -1.53 -10.25 -1.17
N VAL A 168 -2.02 -11.29 -0.47
CA VAL A 168 -2.88 -12.30 -1.08
C VAL A 168 -4.18 -11.67 -1.62
N ILE A 169 -4.83 -10.81 -0.81
CA ILE A 169 -5.96 -9.98 -1.27
C ILE A 169 -5.54 -9.04 -2.42
N GLY A 170 -4.34 -8.46 -2.33
CA GLY A 170 -3.79 -7.55 -3.33
C GLY A 170 -3.54 -8.18 -4.70
N MET A 171 -3.06 -9.42 -4.71
CA MET A 171 -2.89 -10.23 -5.91
C MET A 171 -4.23 -10.77 -6.43
N THR A 172 -5.34 -10.48 -5.74
CA THR A 172 -6.67 -11.04 -6.03
C THR A 172 -6.69 -12.57 -6.06
N ALA A 173 -5.74 -13.19 -5.37
CA ALA A 173 -5.72 -14.63 -5.12
C ALA A 173 -6.49 -14.86 -3.82
N GLN A 174 -7.67 -15.49 -3.85
CA GLN A 174 -8.36 -15.83 -2.59
C GLN A 174 -7.81 -17.12 -1.95
N THR A 175 -6.51 -17.36 -2.08
CA THR A 175 -5.82 -18.55 -1.57
C THR A 175 -5.16 -18.29 -0.21
N SER A 176 -5.74 -17.38 0.59
CA SER A 176 -5.28 -17.19 1.96
C SER A 176 -5.86 -18.28 2.84
N ASP A 177 -5.03 -18.87 3.69
CA ASP A 177 -5.44 -19.76 4.78
C ASP A 177 -5.93 -19.00 6.03
N VAL A 178 -5.89 -17.65 6.00
CA VAL A 178 -6.37 -16.78 7.08
C VAL A 178 -7.88 -16.55 6.95
N ALA A 179 -8.63 -16.94 7.98
CA ALA A 179 -10.07 -16.76 8.00
C ALA A 179 -10.47 -15.39 8.57
N ILE A 180 -11.45 -14.72 7.94
CA ILE A 180 -12.06 -13.49 8.47
C ILE A 180 -13.22 -13.88 9.39
N THR A 181 -13.13 -13.51 10.67
CA THR A 181 -14.03 -14.03 11.72
C THR A 181 -15.11 -13.05 12.16
N THR A 182 -14.97 -11.75 11.86
CA THR A 182 -15.97 -10.72 12.25
C THR A 182 -16.49 -9.91 11.06
N THR A 183 -17.74 -9.48 11.14
CA THR A 183 -18.37 -8.62 10.11
C THR A 183 -17.65 -7.28 9.97
N ALA A 184 -17.12 -6.72 11.06
CA ALA A 184 -16.33 -5.49 11.01
C ALA A 184 -15.09 -5.66 10.13
N MET A 185 -14.33 -6.74 10.33
CA MET A 185 -13.15 -7.04 9.51
C MET A 185 -13.53 -7.35 8.05
N ARG A 186 -14.68 -8.01 7.80
CA ARG A 186 -15.20 -8.22 6.44
C ARG A 186 -15.45 -6.92 5.69
N ARG A 187 -15.93 -5.86 6.36
CA ARG A 187 -16.16 -4.54 5.72
C ARG A 187 -14.85 -3.90 5.29
N VAL A 188 -13.83 -3.95 6.14
CA VAL A 188 -12.48 -3.47 5.81
C VAL A 188 -11.90 -4.25 4.63
N ASN A 189 -11.99 -5.58 4.69
CA ASN A 189 -11.53 -6.44 3.61
C ASN A 189 -12.28 -6.23 2.29
N LEU A 190 -13.59 -5.96 2.34
CA LEU A 190 -14.36 -5.66 1.14
C LEU A 190 -13.84 -4.40 0.44
N MET A 191 -13.55 -3.33 1.20
CA MET A 191 -12.97 -2.11 0.63
C MET A 191 -11.59 -2.39 0.01
N HIS A 192 -10.74 -3.12 0.72
CA HIS A 192 -9.42 -3.49 0.22
C HIS A 192 -9.52 -4.34 -1.06
N ALA A 193 -10.38 -5.34 -1.09
CA ALA A 193 -10.58 -6.21 -2.25
C ALA A 193 -11.10 -5.45 -3.48
N ILE A 194 -12.03 -4.50 -3.30
CA ILE A 194 -12.51 -3.65 -4.40
C ILE A 194 -11.36 -2.84 -4.99
N VAL A 195 -10.55 -2.19 -4.15
CA VAL A 195 -9.38 -1.42 -4.60
C VAL A 195 -8.39 -2.33 -5.34
N SER A 196 -8.07 -3.50 -4.78
CA SER A 196 -7.17 -4.49 -5.40
C SER A 196 -7.66 -4.94 -6.78
N PHE A 197 -8.96 -5.22 -6.92
CA PHE A 197 -9.55 -5.66 -8.18
C PHE A 197 -9.39 -4.63 -9.30
N PHE A 198 -9.73 -3.37 -9.03
CA PHE A 198 -9.58 -2.29 -10.03
C PHE A 198 -8.11 -2.02 -10.36
N PHE A 199 -7.23 -2.06 -9.35
CA PHE A 199 -5.80 -1.87 -9.58
C PHE A 199 -5.24 -2.96 -10.51
N ASN A 200 -5.53 -4.23 -10.25
CA ASN A 200 -5.07 -5.34 -11.09
C ASN A 200 -5.65 -5.29 -12.49
N THR A 201 -6.93 -4.92 -12.63
CA THR A 201 -7.57 -4.77 -13.94
C THR A 201 -6.85 -3.71 -14.78
N VAL A 202 -6.52 -2.57 -14.17
CA VAL A 202 -5.75 -1.52 -14.84
C VAL A 202 -4.33 -1.98 -15.19
N LEU A 203 -3.64 -2.66 -14.27
CA LEU A 203 -2.29 -3.15 -14.49
C LEU A 203 -2.22 -4.12 -15.67
N VAL A 204 -3.17 -5.05 -15.75
CA VAL A 204 -3.30 -5.99 -16.87
C VAL A 204 -3.57 -5.25 -18.18
N ALA A 205 -4.50 -4.29 -18.18
CA ALA A 205 -4.79 -3.49 -19.37
C ALA A 205 -3.55 -2.71 -19.88
N ALA A 206 -2.79 -2.10 -18.96
CA ALA A 206 -1.55 -1.40 -19.28
C ALA A 206 -0.47 -2.36 -19.81
N ALA A 207 -0.33 -3.55 -19.21
CA ALA A 207 0.61 -4.57 -19.67
C ALA A 207 0.29 -5.09 -21.08
N VAL A 208 -1.00 -5.33 -21.38
CA VAL A 208 -1.45 -5.73 -22.72
C VAL A 208 -1.16 -4.63 -23.73
N ASN A 209 -1.47 -3.37 -23.41
CA ASN A 209 -1.19 -2.24 -24.31
C ASN A 209 0.32 -2.12 -24.59
N ALA A 210 1.15 -2.22 -23.55
CA ALA A 210 2.60 -2.20 -23.70
C ALA A 210 3.10 -3.35 -24.59
N ALA A 211 2.57 -4.57 -24.41
CA ALA A 211 2.94 -5.72 -25.23
C ALA A 211 2.57 -5.53 -26.71
N VAL A 212 1.37 -5.01 -26.99
CA VAL A 212 0.93 -4.72 -28.37
C VAL A 212 1.82 -3.67 -29.03
N GLN A 213 2.19 -2.61 -28.30
CA GLN A 213 3.11 -1.58 -28.83
C GLN A 213 4.50 -2.14 -29.13
N LEU A 214 5.05 -2.98 -28.25
CA LEU A 214 6.34 -3.61 -28.47
C LEU A 214 6.31 -4.60 -29.65
N ALA A 215 5.24 -5.36 -29.80
CA ALA A 215 5.06 -6.29 -30.92
C ALA A 215 4.76 -5.57 -32.26
N GLY A 216 4.09 -4.42 -32.23
CA GLY A 216 3.87 -3.58 -33.42
C GLY A 216 5.09 -2.74 -33.81
N ALA A 217 6.10 -2.64 -32.94
CA ALA A 217 7.35 -1.90 -33.17
C ALA A 217 8.46 -2.76 -33.81
N THR A 218 8.23 -4.07 -34.03
CA THR A 218 9.13 -4.90 -34.83
C THR A 218 8.85 -4.68 -36.33
N PRO A 219 9.87 -4.35 -37.15
CA PRO A 219 9.70 -4.07 -38.58
C PRO A 219 9.28 -5.30 -39.40
#